data_AF-A0A1Y3ZU69-F1
#
_entry.id   AF-A0A1Y3ZU69-F1
#
_cell.length_a   1.000
_cell.length_b   1.000
_cell.length_c   1.000
_cell.angle_alpha   90.00
_cell.angle_beta   90.00
_cell.angle_gamma   90.00
#
_symmetry.space_group_name_H-M   'P 1'
#
loop_
_entity.id
_entity.type
_entity.pdbx_description
1 polymer ?
#
loop_
_entity_poly.entity_id
_entity_poly.type
_entity_poly.pdbx_seq_one_letter_code
_entity_poly.pdbx_strand_id
1 'polypeptide(L)'
;MSEVKYQQIKRDTVISTDSGPVRGSKSSPYIQWLRGWKDAGGWTGHATVRAAWNNARKDGKPSECSWYAYGYLMSREQCRGRALAEDEYRAEGYLPW
;
A
#
# COMPACT_ATOMS: atom_id res chain seq x y z
N MET A 1 30.45 -24.08 16.84
CA MET A 1 30.15 -22.86 16.04
C MET A 1 29.02 -23.20 15.10
N SER A 2 27.80 -22.74 15.38
CA SER A 2 26.63 -23.01 14.55
C SER A 2 26.64 -22.08 13.33
N GLU A 3 26.78 -22.66 12.14
CA GLU A 3 26.60 -21.97 10.87
C GLU A 3 25.16 -21.45 10.79
N VAL A 4 25.01 -20.13 10.94
CA VAL A 4 23.77 -19.43 10.62
C VAL A 4 23.63 -19.53 9.10
N LYS A 5 22.92 -20.55 8.62
CA LYS A 5 22.46 -20.63 7.23
C LYS A 5 21.70 -19.34 6.95
N TYR A 6 22.33 -18.43 6.20
CA TYR A 6 21.66 -17.32 5.55
C TYR A 6 20.61 -17.94 4.62
N GLN A 7 19.40 -18.13 5.12
CA GLN A 7 18.26 -18.46 4.28
C GLN A 7 18.10 -17.27 3.34
N GLN A 8 18.54 -17.45 2.10
CA GLN A 8 18.22 -16.56 1.00
C GLN A 8 16.70 -16.57 0.88
N ILE A 9 16.04 -15.57 1.49
CA ILE A 9 14.59 -15.44 1.46
C ILE A 9 14.22 -15.29 -0.01
N LYS A 10 13.68 -16.37 -0.60
CA LYS A 10 13.15 -16.40 -1.95
C LYS A 10 12.15 -15.24 -2.11
N ARG A 11 12.56 -14.20 -2.83
CA ARG A 11 11.71 -13.03 -3.12
C ARG A 11 10.80 -13.39 -4.30
N ASP A 12 9.79 -14.20 -4.01
CA ASP A 12 8.93 -14.84 -5.02
C ASP A 12 7.85 -13.91 -5.61
N THR A 13 7.77 -12.65 -5.18
CA THR A 13 6.76 -11.70 -5.66
C THR A 13 7.41 -10.39 -6.09
N VAL A 14 7.04 -9.96 -7.30
CA VAL A 14 7.36 -8.65 -7.84
C VAL A 14 6.06 -7.87 -8.01
N ILE A 15 5.96 -6.71 -7.37
CA ILE A 15 4.84 -5.79 -7.50
C ILE A 15 5.37 -4.55 -8.20
N SER A 16 4.94 -4.34 -9.45
CA SER A 16 5.21 -3.06 -10.14
C SER A 16 4.43 -1.94 -9.43
N THR A 17 5.14 -0.89 -9.03
CA THR A 17 4.62 0.39 -8.50
C THR A 17 5.09 1.53 -9.41
N ASP A 18 4.52 2.73 -9.30
CA ASP A 18 4.92 3.88 -10.13
C ASP A 18 6.37 4.29 -9.96
N SER A 19 6.98 3.97 -8.82
CA SER A 19 8.39 4.26 -8.55
C SER A 19 9.30 3.04 -8.75
N GLY A 20 8.79 1.99 -9.40
CA GLY A 20 9.54 0.80 -9.76
C GLY A 20 9.06 -0.49 -9.09
N PRO A 21 9.74 -1.62 -9.38
CA PRO A 21 9.34 -2.92 -8.86
C PRO A 21 9.73 -3.10 -7.38
N VAL A 22 8.75 -3.45 -6.55
CA VAL A 22 8.97 -3.91 -5.17
C VAL A 22 9.05 -5.44 -5.16
N ARG A 23 10.14 -5.98 -4.62
CA ARG A 23 10.38 -7.43 -4.54
C ARG A 23 10.32 -7.92 -3.10
N GLY A 24 9.61 -9.02 -2.86
CA GLY A 24 9.55 -9.64 -1.53
C GLY A 24 8.86 -10.99 -1.51
N SER A 25 8.69 -11.53 -0.31
CA SER A 25 7.99 -12.80 -0.09
C SER A 25 6.47 -12.60 -0.04
N LYS A 26 5.70 -13.57 -0.56
CA LYS A 26 4.23 -13.63 -0.42
C LYS A 26 3.77 -13.65 1.04
N SER A 27 4.60 -14.14 1.95
CA SER A 27 4.31 -14.17 3.38
C SER A 27 4.58 -12.85 4.10
N SER A 28 5.23 -11.88 3.46
CA SER A 28 5.53 -10.60 4.09
C SER A 28 4.24 -9.78 4.28
N PRO A 29 3.95 -9.30 5.51
CA PRO A 29 2.87 -8.35 5.78
C PRO A 29 2.84 -7.17 4.82
N TYR A 30 4.00 -6.58 4.55
CA TYR A 30 4.14 -5.45 3.64
C TYR A 30 3.76 -5.82 2.20
N ILE A 31 4.21 -6.98 1.72
CA ILE A 31 3.90 -7.45 0.36
C ILE A 31 2.41 -7.77 0.22
N GLN A 32 1.79 -8.38 1.23
CA GLN A 32 0.34 -8.63 1.22
C GLN A 32 -0.44 -7.32 1.21
N TRP A 33 -0.09 -6.38 2.08
CA TRP A 33 -0.71 -5.06 2.15
C TRP A 33 -0.54 -4.27 0.86
N LEU A 34 0.67 -4.25 0.29
CA LEU A 34 0.97 -3.55 -0.95
C LEU A 34 0.20 -4.13 -2.15
N ARG A 35 -0.05 -5.45 -2.18
CA ARG A 35 -0.92 -6.06 -3.20
C ARG A 35 -2.35 -5.57 -3.08
N GLY A 36 -2.92 -5.57 -1.88
CA GLY A 36 -4.28 -5.08 -1.65
C GLY A 36 -4.42 -3.62 -2.04
N TRP A 37 -3.45 -2.79 -1.64
CA TRP A 37 -3.39 -1.38 -2.01
C TRP A 37 -3.39 -1.17 -3.52
N LYS A 38 -2.53 -1.89 -4.23
CA LYS A 38 -2.44 -1.83 -5.69
C LYS A 38 -3.75 -2.27 -6.36
N ASP A 39 -4.34 -3.37 -5.91
CA ASP A 39 -5.57 -3.93 -6.49
C ASP A 39 -6.77 -3.00 -6.31
N ALA A 40 -6.76 -2.15 -5.28
CA ALA A 40 -7.75 -1.10 -5.05
C ALA A 40 -7.60 0.13 -5.96
N GLY A 41 -6.62 0.15 -6.87
CA GLY A 41 -6.37 1.26 -7.79
C GLY A 41 -5.48 2.37 -7.22
N GLY A 42 -4.85 2.17 -6.06
CA GLY A 42 -3.95 3.14 -5.42
C GLY A 42 -2.60 3.21 -6.09
N TRP A 43 -2.48 3.97 -7.18
CA TRP A 43 -1.21 4.34 -7.78
C TRP A 43 -0.87 5.76 -7.34
N THR A 44 -0.24 5.84 -6.16
CA THR A 44 0.38 7.05 -5.62
C THR A 44 1.89 6.83 -5.56
N GLY A 45 2.67 7.92 -5.64
CA GLY A 45 4.13 7.85 -5.59
C GLY A 45 4.66 7.08 -4.37
N HIS A 46 5.80 6.41 -4.50
CA HIS A 46 6.34 5.48 -3.49
C HIS A 46 6.51 6.08 -2.09
N ALA A 47 6.73 7.40 -1.97
CA ALA A 47 6.77 8.09 -0.69
C ALA A 47 5.43 7.99 0.06
N THR A 48 4.31 8.22 -0.62
CA THR A 48 2.95 8.13 -0.07
C THR A 48 2.62 6.71 0.36
N VAL A 49 2.93 5.73 -0.48
CA VAL A 49 2.70 4.30 -0.17
C VAL A 49 3.51 3.85 1.05
N ARG A 50 4.78 4.30 1.16
CA ARG A 50 5.64 3.96 2.30
C ARG A 50 5.20 4.65 3.60
N ALA A 51 4.73 5.90 3.53
CA ALA A 51 4.15 6.59 4.68
C ALA A 51 2.85 5.91 5.15
N ALA A 52 1.96 5.56 4.22
CA ALA A 52 0.73 4.83 4.52
C ALA A 52 1.01 3.46 5.17
N TRP A 53 2.01 2.73 4.68
CA TRP A 53 2.46 1.49 5.32
C TRP A 53 2.98 1.71 6.74
N ASN A 54 3.76 2.76 6.99
CA ASN A 54 4.29 3.04 8.32
C ASN A 54 3.16 3.35 9.32
N ASN A 55 2.14 4.10 8.90
CA ASN A 55 0.94 4.35 9.70
C ASN A 55 0.15 3.05 9.92
N ALA A 56 -0.10 2.28 8.87
CA ALA A 56 -0.76 0.97 8.94
C ALA A 56 -0.08 0.02 9.93
N ARG A 57 1.25 0.05 10.00
CA ARG A 57 2.05 -0.75 10.93
C ARG A 57 2.00 -0.20 12.36
N LYS A 58 1.98 1.11 12.53
CA LYS A 58 1.93 1.79 13.84
C LYS A 58 0.57 1.64 14.51
N ASP A 59 -0.49 1.91 13.76
CA ASP A 59 -1.87 1.87 14.26
C ASP A 59 -2.34 0.42 14.44
N GLY A 60 -1.73 -0.50 13.69
CA GLY A 60 -2.05 -1.91 13.72
C GLY A 60 -3.30 -2.20 12.90
N LYS A 61 -3.22 -3.20 12.02
CA LYS A 61 -4.43 -3.70 11.36
C LYS A 61 -5.37 -4.34 12.40
N PRO A 62 -6.70 -4.30 12.20
CA PRO A 62 -7.62 -5.10 12.99
C PRO A 62 -7.22 -6.59 13.00
N SER A 63 -7.45 -7.28 14.12
CA SER A 63 -7.05 -8.68 14.31
C SER A 63 -7.66 -9.60 13.25
N GLU A 64 -8.94 -9.40 12.94
CA GLU A 64 -9.71 -10.18 11.96
C GLU A 64 -9.40 -9.83 10.49
N CYS A 65 -8.75 -8.70 10.25
CA CYS A 65 -8.44 -8.24 8.89
C CYS A 65 -7.10 -8.81 8.42
N SER A 66 -7.01 -9.32 7.19
CA SER A 66 -5.71 -9.69 6.62
C SER A 66 -4.91 -8.44 6.23
N TRP A 67 -3.57 -8.53 6.14
CA TRP A 67 -2.77 -7.40 5.65
C TRP A 67 -3.18 -6.97 4.24
N TYR A 68 -3.54 -7.92 3.37
CA TYR A 68 -4.10 -7.65 2.05
C TYR A 68 -5.40 -6.85 2.12
N ALA A 69 -6.39 -7.33 2.87
CA ALA A 69 -7.68 -6.64 2.99
C ALA A 69 -7.51 -5.23 3.59
N TYR A 70 -6.61 -5.08 4.55
CA TYR A 70 -6.33 -3.77 5.13
C TYR A 70 -5.71 -2.80 4.11
N GLY A 71 -4.75 -3.25 3.31
CA GLY A 71 -4.18 -2.43 2.24
C GLY A 71 -5.21 -2.03 1.18
N TYR A 72 -6.11 -2.95 0.82
CA TYR A 72 -7.21 -2.67 -0.10
C TYR A 72 -8.16 -1.59 0.44
N LEU A 73 -8.59 -1.72 1.70
CA LEU A 73 -9.49 -0.76 2.34
C LEU A 73 -8.85 0.63 2.46
N MET A 74 -7.59 0.71 2.91
CA MET A 74 -6.90 2.00 3.05
C MET A 74 -6.76 2.72 1.71
N SER A 75 -6.40 2.01 0.64
CA SER A 75 -6.31 2.61 -0.69
C SER A 75 -7.68 3.09 -1.18
N ARG A 76 -8.75 2.32 -0.96
CA ARG A 76 -10.12 2.71 -1.32
C ARG A 76 -10.54 4.00 -0.63
N GLU A 77 -10.30 4.11 0.67
CA GLU A 77 -10.61 5.32 1.45
C GLU A 77 -9.79 6.52 0.96
N GLN A 78 -8.51 6.34 0.64
CA GLN A 78 -7.70 7.42 0.09
C GLN A 78 -8.21 7.88 -1.28
N CYS A 79 -8.56 6.95 -2.18
CA CYS A 79 -9.13 7.30 -3.49
C CYS A 79 -10.44 8.06 -3.34
N ARG A 80 -11.31 7.63 -2.41
CA ARG A 80 -12.57 8.32 -2.11
C ARG A 80 -12.32 9.73 -1.56
N GLY A 81 -11.44 9.87 -0.58
CA GLY A 81 -11.09 11.19 -0.01
C GLY A 81 -10.51 12.12 -1.07
N ARG A 82 -9.68 11.60 -1.98
CA ARG A 82 -9.17 12.36 -3.12
C ARG A 82 -10.28 12.83 -4.05
N ALA A 83 -11.22 11.96 -4.43
CA ALA A 83 -12.34 12.34 -5.30
C ALA A 83 -13.20 13.43 -4.65
N LEU A 84 -13.50 13.31 -3.36
CA LEU A 84 -14.25 14.32 -2.61
C LEU A 84 -13.52 15.67 -2.58
N ALA A 85 -12.21 15.65 -2.31
CA ALA A 85 -11.40 16.87 -2.33
C ALA A 85 -11.34 17.51 -3.72
N GLU A 86 -11.18 16.72 -4.79
CA GLU A 86 -11.20 17.22 -6.17
C GLU A 86 -12.56 17.86 -6.51
N ASP A 87 -13.67 17.28 -6.05
CA ASP A 87 -15.01 17.84 -6.23
C ASP A 87 -15.20 19.14 -5.44
N GLU A 88 -14.71 19.21 -4.19
CA GLU A 88 -14.71 20.43 -3.36
C GLU A 88 -13.88 21.55 -4.04
N TYR A 89 -12.66 21.25 -4.47
CA TYR A 89 -11.81 22.23 -5.18
C TYR A 89 -12.42 22.71 -6.50
N ARG A 90 -13.12 21.84 -7.23
CA ARG A 90 -13.86 22.21 -8.45
C ARG A 90 -15.05 23.11 -8.13
N ALA A 91 -15.80 22.80 -7.07
CA ALA A 91 -16.91 23.64 -6.59
C ALA A 91 -16.44 25.02 -6.14
N GLU A 92 -15.25 25.11 -5.54
CA GLU A 92 -14.60 26.37 -5.13
C GLU A 92 -13.92 27.12 -6.30
N GLY A 93 -13.90 26.54 -7.52
CA GLY A 93 -13.34 27.16 -8.72
C GLY A 93 -11.83 27.04 -8.89
N TYR A 94 -11.15 26.26 -8.05
CA TYR A 94 -9.71 26.00 -8.17
C TYR A 94 -9.36 24.99 -9.28
N LEU A 95 -10.33 24.20 -9.75
CA LEU A 95 -10.18 23.23 -10.82
C LEU A 95 -11.21 23.45 -11.95
N PRO A 96 -10.86 23.18 -13.21
CA PRO A 96 -11.79 23.27 -14.34
C PRO A 96 -12.86 22.15 -14.31
N TRP A 97 -13.99 22.43 -14.96
CA TRP A 97 -15.10 21.49 -15.17
C TRP A 97 -14.83 20.53 -16.34
#